data_AF-N1UCI5-F1
#
_entry.id   AF-N1UCI5-F1
#
_cell.length_a   1.000
_cell.length_b   1.000
_cell.length_c   1.000
_cell.angle_alpha   90.00
_cell.angle_beta   90.00
_cell.angle_gamma   90.00
#
_symmetry.space_group_name_H-M   'P 1'
#
loop_
_entity.id
_entity.type
_entity.pdbx_description
1 polymer ?
#
loop_
_entity_poly.entity_id
_entity_poly.type
_entity_poly.pdbx_seq_one_letter_code
_entity_poly.pdbx_strand_id
1 'polypeptide(L)'
;MKTTESEPGLFESFIPVIVLVMGLGYAGVVFGNGTVDGPAQMLLILSGTVASLLGIRLGVKWEFLEERILESLKNVLKPVLILLLIGSLIGVWVWSGIVPSMIVWGLKLLKPSFF
;
A
#
# COMPACT_ATOMS: atom_id res chain seq x y z
N MET A 1 22.68 12.19 17.23
CA MET A 1 22.88 13.48 16.53
C MET A 1 21.53 14.19 16.58
N LYS A 2 21.36 15.19 17.46
CA LYS A 2 20.08 15.91 17.63
C LYS A 2 20.03 17.04 16.60
N THR A 3 19.21 16.91 15.56
CA THR A 3 18.75 18.06 14.79
C THR A 3 17.56 18.66 15.54
N THR A 4 17.62 19.96 15.80
CA THR A 4 16.53 20.73 16.39
C THR A 4 15.43 20.83 15.33
N GLU A 5 14.66 19.75 15.16
CA GLU A 5 13.57 19.70 14.19
C GLU A 5 12.40 20.47 14.77
N SER A 6 12.05 21.58 14.12
CA SER A 6 10.77 22.24 14.37
C SER A 6 9.70 21.22 14.03
N GLU A 7 8.93 20.77 15.02
CA GLU A 7 7.80 19.88 14.76
C GLU A 7 6.91 20.56 13.71
N PRO A 8 6.56 19.87 12.61
CA PRO A 8 5.72 20.46 11.59
C PRO A 8 4.44 20.93 12.27
N GLY A 9 4.08 22.20 12.05
CA GLY A 9 2.82 22.73 12.55
C GLY A 9 1.68 21.87 12.03
N LEU A 10 0.61 21.70 12.82
CA LEU A 10 -0.51 20.84 12.45
C LEU A 10 -0.99 21.13 11.02
N PHE A 11 -1.09 22.41 10.65
CA PHE A 11 -1.47 22.88 9.31
C PHE A 11 -0.51 22.45 8.20
N GLU A 12 0.79 22.38 8.46
CA GLU A 12 1.80 22.01 7.47
C GLU A 12 1.74 20.51 7.18
N SER A 13 1.51 19.67 8.20
CA SER A 13 1.32 18.22 8.02
C SER A 13 0.09 17.87 7.17
N PHE A 14 -0.93 18.73 7.14
CA PHE A 14 -2.10 18.51 6.29
C PHE A 14 -1.83 18.81 4.80
N ILE A 15 -0.79 19.56 4.45
CA ILE A 15 -0.56 19.99 3.05
C ILE A 15 -0.42 18.78 2.09
N PRO A 16 0.46 17.79 2.34
CA PRO A 16 0.59 16.66 1.43
C PRO A 16 -0.68 15.81 1.38
N VAL A 17 -1.36 15.65 2.52
CA VAL A 17 -2.60 14.88 2.62
C VAL A 17 -3.72 15.52 1.79
N ILE A 18 -3.87 16.85 1.88
CA ILE A 18 -4.85 17.59 1.09
C ILE A 18 -4.53 17.47 -0.39
N VAL A 19 -3.26 17.63 -0.79
CA VAL A 19 -2.84 17.46 -2.18
C VAL A 19 -3.20 16.07 -2.70
N LEU A 20 -2.94 15.01 -1.90
CA LEU A 20 -3.26 13.65 -2.29
C LEU A 20 -4.77 13.42 -2.40
N VAL A 21 -5.55 13.80 -1.39
CA VAL A 21 -7.00 13.55 -1.36
C VAL A 21 -7.72 14.33 -2.46
N MET A 22 -7.39 15.61 -2.63
CA MET A 22 -7.96 16.43 -3.69
C MET A 22 -7.53 15.93 -5.07
N GLY A 23 -6.27 15.52 -5.22
CA GLY A 23 -5.74 14.93 -6.45
C GLY A 23 -6.47 13.65 -6.83
N LEU A 24 -6.62 12.71 -5.89
CA LEU A 24 -7.31 11.44 -6.11
C LEU A 24 -8.81 11.65 -6.36
N GLY A 25 -9.44 12.57 -5.63
CA GLY A 25 -10.84 12.94 -5.87
C GLY A 25 -11.05 13.50 -7.27
N TYR A 26 -10.19 14.44 -7.69
CA TYR A 26 -10.21 14.98 -9.05
C TYR A 26 -9.96 13.91 -10.10
N ALA A 27 -8.96 13.06 -9.90
CA ALA A 27 -8.66 11.96 -10.81
C ALA A 27 -9.81 10.94 -10.88
N GLY A 28 -10.53 10.70 -9.80
CA GLY A 28 -11.72 9.85 -9.78
C GLY A 28 -12.86 10.43 -10.61
N VAL A 29 -13.05 11.75 -10.59
CA VAL A 29 -14.07 12.42 -11.41
C VAL A 29 -13.70 12.42 -12.90
N VAL A 30 -12.43 12.64 -13.23
CA VAL A 30 -11.96 12.76 -14.62
C VAL A 30 -11.74 11.39 -15.28
N PHE A 31 -11.12 10.45 -14.56
CA PHE A 31 -10.69 9.16 -15.11
C PHE A 31 -11.59 7.98 -14.69
N GLY A 32 -12.48 8.15 -13.70
CA GLY A 32 -13.37 7.09 -13.24
C GLY A 32 -12.62 5.83 -12.83
N ASN A 33 -12.89 4.70 -13.50
CA ASN A 33 -12.17 3.44 -13.24
C ASN A 33 -10.71 3.48 -13.70
N GLY A 34 -10.35 4.36 -14.64
CA GLY A 34 -8.98 4.52 -15.14
C GLY A 34 -8.04 5.21 -14.15
N THR A 35 -8.53 5.69 -13.00
CA THR A 35 -7.70 6.30 -11.96
C THR A 35 -6.65 5.32 -11.41
N VAL A 36 -6.95 4.02 -11.41
CA VAL A 36 -6.08 2.97 -10.86
C VAL A 36 -4.96 2.57 -11.84
N ASP A 37 -5.13 2.89 -13.12
CA ASP A 37 -4.22 2.48 -14.20
C ASP A 37 -2.96 3.37 -14.33
N GLY A 38 -2.80 4.38 -13.47
CA GLY A 38 -1.64 5.28 -13.51
C GLY A 38 -1.82 6.61 -12.75
N PRO A 39 -2.95 7.33 -12.89
CA PRO A 39 -3.15 8.62 -12.24
C PRO A 39 -2.95 8.58 -10.72
N ALA A 40 -3.45 7.53 -10.05
CA ALA A 40 -3.27 7.36 -8.61
C ALA A 40 -1.80 7.24 -8.20
N GLN A 41 -1.01 6.46 -8.93
CA GLN A 41 0.42 6.25 -8.69
C GLN A 41 1.18 7.57 -8.85
N MET A 42 0.87 8.34 -9.89
CA MET A 42 1.49 9.65 -10.13
C MET A 42 1.16 10.64 -9.01
N LEU A 43 -0.08 10.65 -8.53
CA LEU A 43 -0.52 11.51 -7.42
C LEU A 43 0.14 11.16 -6.09
N LEU A 44 0.35 9.87 -5.82
CA LEU A 44 1.10 9.42 -4.65
C LEU A 44 2.55 9.93 -4.69
N ILE A 45 3.22 9.83 -5.84
CA ILE A 45 4.59 10.35 -6.03
C ILE A 45 4.61 11.87 -5.87
N LEU A 46 3.63 12.57 -6.43
CA LEU A 46 3.51 14.03 -6.31
C LEU A 46 3.32 14.45 -4.85
N SER A 47 2.40 13.81 -4.13
CA SER A 47 2.18 14.07 -2.70
C SER A 47 3.42 13.76 -1.87
N GLY A 48 4.11 12.65 -2.14
CA GLY A 48 5.37 12.31 -1.48
C GLY A 48 6.44 13.38 -1.72
N THR A 49 6.54 13.88 -2.95
CA THR A 49 7.46 14.96 -3.32
C THR A 49 7.14 16.26 -2.57
N VAL A 50 5.86 16.62 -2.45
CA VAL A 50 5.42 17.78 -1.65
C VAL A 50 5.79 17.60 -0.17
N ALA A 51 5.58 16.41 0.39
CA ALA A 51 5.98 16.10 1.77
C ALA A 51 7.51 16.20 1.97
N SER A 52 8.31 15.66 1.04
CA SER A 52 9.76 15.77 1.09
C SER A 52 10.23 17.22 0.99
N LEU A 53 9.62 18.02 0.09
CA LEU A 53 9.97 19.43 -0.07
C LEU A 53 9.63 20.25 1.18
N LEU A 54 8.50 19.94 1.83
CA LEU A 54 8.13 20.53 3.11
C LEU A 54 9.13 20.16 4.21
N GLY A 55 9.55 18.89 4.29
CA GLY A 55 10.59 18.44 5.22
C GLY A 55 11.90 19.20 5.03
N ILE A 56 12.36 19.36 3.78
CA ILE A 56 13.57 20.13 3.47
C ILE A 56 13.40 21.60 3.90
N ARG A 57 12.23 22.20 3.66
CA ARG A 57 11.94 23.58 4.11
C ARG A 57 11.96 23.74 5.63
N LEU A 58 11.58 22.70 6.36
CA LEU A 58 11.62 22.65 7.83
C LEU A 58 13.01 22.32 8.40
N GLY A 59 14.03 22.23 7.54
CA GLY A 59 15.41 21.98 7.94
C GLY A 59 15.75 20.49 8.13
N VAL A 60 14.86 19.58 7.70
CA VAL A 60 15.16 18.15 7.68
C VAL A 60 16.19 17.87 6.58
N LYS A 61 17.24 17.15 6.93
CA LYS A 61 18.30 16.76 5.99
C LYS A 61 17.78 15.75 4.98
N TRP A 62 18.24 15.87 3.73
CA TRP A 62 17.86 14.94 2.67
C TRP A 62 18.23 13.49 3.01
N GLU A 63 19.41 13.28 3.58
CA GLU A 63 19.91 11.94 3.94
C GLU A 63 18.98 11.25 4.95
N PHE A 64 18.39 12.02 5.86
CA PHE A 64 17.40 11.50 6.79
C PHE A 64 16.11 11.13 6.08
N LEU A 65 15.58 12.00 5.21
CA LEU A 65 14.38 11.69 4.42
C LEU A 65 14.56 10.43 3.58
N GLU A 66 15.71 10.29 2.91
CA GLU A 66 16.06 9.12 2.11
C GLU A 66 16.11 7.85 2.97
N GLU A 67 16.77 7.89 4.13
CA GLU A 67 16.82 6.76 5.06
C GLU A 67 15.41 6.31 5.48
N ARG A 68 14.52 7.26 5.78
CA ARG A 68 13.12 6.98 6.17
C ARG A 68 12.29 6.39 5.03
N ILE A 69 12.52 6.84 3.80
CA ILE A 69 11.89 6.26 2.60
C ILE A 69 12.35 4.82 2.41
N LEU A 70 13.66 4.55 2.52
CA LEU A 70 14.22 3.21 2.38
C LEU A 70 13.75 2.27 3.50
N GLU A 71 13.66 2.76 4.73
CA GLU A 71 13.11 2.02 5.87
C GLU A 71 11.64 1.64 5.63
N SER A 72 10.82 2.59 5.15
CA SER A 72 9.42 2.35 4.80
C SER A 72 9.29 1.30 3.71
N LEU A 73 10.13 1.34 2.67
CA LEU A 73 10.13 0.35 1.61
C LEU A 73 10.47 -1.05 2.14
N LYS A 74 11.51 -1.17 2.98
CA LYS A 74 11.88 -2.44 3.63
C LYS A 74 10.74 -3.01 4.47
N ASN A 75 10.02 -2.17 5.19
CA ASN A 75 8.87 -2.57 6.01
C ASN A 75 7.72 -3.14 5.16
N VAL A 76 7.49 -2.60 3.95
CA VAL A 76 6.44 -3.08 3.04
C VAL A 76 6.85 -4.35 2.29
N LEU A 77 8.15 -4.59 2.05
CA LEU A 77 8.62 -5.78 1.35
C LEU A 77 8.25 -7.09 2.08
N LYS A 78 8.35 -7.13 3.41
CA LYS A 78 8.04 -8.34 4.19
C LYS A 78 6.61 -8.86 3.98
N PRO A 79 5.54 -8.05 4.17
CA PRO A 79 4.18 -8.51 3.88
C PRO A 79 3.95 -8.79 2.40
N VAL A 80 4.55 -8.03 1.47
CA VAL A 80 4.43 -8.30 0.03
C VAL A 80 4.95 -9.70 -0.33
N LEU A 81 6.12 -10.08 0.20
CA LEU A 81 6.69 -11.41 -0.01
C LEU A 81 5.78 -12.52 0.57
N ILE A 82 5.19 -12.29 1.75
CA ILE A 82 4.24 -13.23 2.35
C ILE A 82 3.01 -13.40 1.45
N LEU A 83 2.41 -12.30 0.99
CA LEU A 83 1.25 -12.34 0.10
C LEU A 83 1.56 -13.03 -1.23
N LEU A 84 2.75 -12.81 -1.78
CA LEU A 84 3.21 -13.48 -3.01
C LEU A 84 3.33 -15.00 -2.80
N LEU A 85 3.93 -15.43 -1.69
CA LEU A 85 4.07 -16.85 -1.36
C LEU A 85 2.71 -17.51 -1.14
N ILE A 86 1.80 -16.86 -0.42
CA ILE A 86 0.43 -17.35 -0.20
C ILE A 86 -0.32 -17.43 -1.53
N GLY A 87 -0.25 -16.39 -2.37
CA GLY A 87 -0.88 -16.38 -3.68
C GLY A 87 -0.37 -17.49 -4.59
N SER A 88 0.95 -17.71 -4.61
CA SER A 88 1.57 -18.82 -5.34
C SER A 88 1.10 -20.18 -4.83
N LEU A 89 1.08 -20.38 -3.50
CA LEU A 89 0.62 -21.63 -2.88
C LEU A 89 -0.84 -21.93 -3.22
N ILE A 90 -1.72 -20.92 -3.11
CA ILE A 90 -3.14 -21.06 -3.48
C ILE A 90 -3.26 -21.38 -4.97
N GLY A 91 -2.48 -20.71 -5.83
CA GLY A 91 -2.45 -21.01 -7.26
C GLY A 91 -2.09 -22.46 -7.56
N VAL A 92 -1.05 -22.99 -6.92
CA VAL A 92 -0.63 -24.40 -7.08
C VAL A 92 -1.70 -25.37 -6.53
N TRP A 93 -2.34 -25.05 -5.40
CA TRP A 93 -3.40 -25.90 -4.84
C TRP A 93 -4.67 -25.94 -5.70
N VAL A 94 -5.03 -24.81 -6.31
CA VAL A 94 -6.14 -24.74 -7.25
C VAL A 94 -5.79 -25.53 -8.50
N TRP A 95 -4.57 -25.36 -9.04
CA TRP A 95 -4.12 -26.07 -10.24
C TRP A 95 -4.04 -27.58 -10.04
N SER A 96 -3.49 -28.03 -8.92
CA SER A 96 -3.36 -29.46 -8.57
C SER A 96 -4.67 -30.11 -8.15
N GLY A 97 -5.76 -29.34 -8.03
CA GLY A 97 -7.06 -29.85 -7.63
C GLY A 97 -7.17 -30.19 -6.14
N ILE A 98 -6.18 -29.82 -5.31
CA ILE A 98 -6.20 -30.04 -3.85
C ILE A 98 -7.36 -29.27 -3.22
N VAL A 99 -7.45 -27.96 -3.46
CA VAL A 99 -8.54 -27.12 -2.92
C VAL A 99 -9.93 -27.56 -3.44
N PRO A 100 -10.14 -27.77 -4.76
CA PRO A 100 -11.39 -28.31 -5.28
C PRO A 100 -11.78 -29.66 -4.66
N SER A 101 -10.81 -30.57 -4.49
CA SER A 101 -11.04 -31.87 -3.85
C SER A 101 -11.47 -31.70 -2.40
N MET A 102 -10.77 -30.89 -1.61
CA MET A 102 -11.13 -30.62 -0.21
C MET A 102 -12.57 -30.08 -0.09
N ILE A 103 -13.02 -29.24 -1.02
CA ILE A 103 -14.41 -28.74 -1.04
C ILE A 103 -15.39 -29.91 -1.30
N VAL A 104 -15.17 -30.71 -2.34
CA VAL A 104 -16.06 -31.83 -2.70
C VAL A 104 -16.13 -32.86 -1.57
N TRP A 105 -14.98 -33.22 -1.00
CA TRP A 105 -14.89 -34.19 0.08
C TRP A 105 -15.46 -33.63 1.40
N GLY A 106 -15.22 -32.35 1.70
CA GLY A 106 -15.81 -31.66 2.84
C GLY A 106 -17.34 -31.63 2.77
N LEU A 107 -17.91 -31.28 1.61
CA LEU A 107 -19.35 -31.31 1.39
C LEU A 107 -19.93 -32.73 1.48
N LYS A 108 -19.22 -33.76 1.03
CA LYS A 108 -19.63 -35.16 1.19
C LYS A 108 -19.64 -35.60 2.65
N LEU A 109 -18.67 -35.15 3.46
CA LEU A 109 -18.60 -35.46 4.88
C LEU A 109 -19.71 -34.77 5.69
N LEU A 110 -20.14 -33.59 5.24
CA LEU A 110 -21.26 -32.83 5.83
C LEU A 110 -22.64 -33.33 5.39
N LYS A 111 -22.73 -34.17 4.34
CA LYS A 111 -24.01 -34.79 3.96
C LYS A 111 -24.44 -35.77 5.06
N PRO A 112 -25.63 -35.60 5.65
CA PRO A 112 -26.15 -36.52 6.64
C PRO A 112 -26.62 -37.77 5.91
N SER A 113 -25.70 -38.69 5.61
CA SER A 113 -26.00 -40.06 5.19
C SER A 113 -25.55 -41.09 6.22
N PHE A 114 -25.00 -40.63 7.36
CA PHE A 114 -24.59 -41.44 8.51
C PHE A 114 -25.49 -41.25 9.75
N PHE A 115 -26.59 -40.50 9.63
CA PHE A 115 -27.69 -40.42 10.59
C PHE A 115 -29.01 -40.59 9.84
#